data_AF-A0A2S9GHP7-F1
#
_entry.id   AF-A0A2S9GHP7-F1
#
_cell.length_a   1.000
_cell.length_b   1.000
_cell.length_c   1.000
_cell.angle_alpha   90.00
_cell.angle_beta   90.00
_cell.angle_gamma   90.00
#
_symmetry.space_group_name_H-M   'P 1'
#
loop_
_entity.id
_entity.type
_entity.pdbx_description
1 polymer ?
#
loop_
_entity_poly.entity_id
_entity_poly.type
_entity_poly.pdbx_seq_one_letter_code
_entity_poly.pdbx_strand_id
1 'polypeptide(L)'
;HRAVPATKGHTRRLVALGKPLQGLELRVVDEDGGELPARGVGVIEVRGEPVTRGYTTVAGFIGAQDDRGWYDTGDIGYLTETGDV
;
A
#
# COMPACT_ATOMS: atom_id res chain seq x y z
N HIS A 1 -2.55 14.00 -0.10
CA HIS A 1 -2.84 14.60 1.22
C HIS A 1 -1.82 14.11 2.26
N ARG A 2 -1.53 14.85 3.35
CA ARG A 2 -0.60 14.40 4.41
C ARG A 2 -1.31 14.18 5.75
N ALA A 3 -1.15 13.01 6.34
CA ALA A 3 -1.73 12.67 7.64
C ALA A 3 -0.97 13.35 8.79
N VAL A 4 -1.73 13.83 9.78
CA VAL A 4 -1.20 14.47 10.99
C VAL A 4 -1.88 13.82 12.21
N PRO A 5 -1.11 13.40 13.24
CA PRO A 5 -1.70 12.89 14.48
C PRO A 5 -2.65 13.89 15.11
N ALA A 6 -3.84 13.43 15.50
CA ALA A 6 -4.84 14.27 16.15
C ALA A 6 -5.64 13.46 17.19
N THR A 7 -5.90 14.08 18.34
CA THR A 7 -6.70 13.49 19.43
C THR A 7 -8.09 14.12 19.54
N LYS A 8 -8.38 15.16 18.73
CA LYS A 8 -9.64 15.93 18.72
C LYS A 8 -9.99 16.38 17.29
N GLY A 9 -11.24 16.76 17.05
CA GLY A 9 -11.74 17.24 15.76
C GLY A 9 -12.34 16.13 14.88
N HIS A 10 -12.64 16.45 13.62
CA HIS A 10 -13.10 15.47 12.63
C HIS A 10 -11.92 14.66 12.11
N THR A 11 -11.65 13.52 12.75
CA THR A 11 -10.52 12.66 12.43
C THR A 11 -11.00 11.30 11.92
N ARG A 12 -10.14 10.62 11.16
CA ARG A 12 -10.27 9.20 10.84
C ARG A 12 -9.25 8.44 11.66
N ARG A 13 -9.66 7.33 12.27
CA ARG A 13 -8.75 6.40 12.94
C ARG A 13 -8.27 5.37 11.92
N LEU A 14 -6.97 5.20 11.83
CA LEU A 14 -6.33 4.12 11.08
C LEU A 14 -5.65 3.20 12.10
N VAL A 15 -5.68 1.90 11.80
CA VAL A 15 -5.00 0.89 12.61
C VAL A 15 -3.54 0.84 12.17
N ALA A 16 -2.61 0.89 13.12
CA ALA A 16 -1.20 0.61 12.84
C ALA A 16 -1.03 -0.89 12.58
N LEU A 17 -0.58 -1.25 11.38
CA LEU A 17 -0.35 -2.63 10.97
C LEU A 17 1.10 -3.06 11.27
N GLY A 18 1.99 -2.10 11.49
CA GLY A 18 3.38 -2.34 11.84
C GLY A 18 4.26 -2.51 10.62
N LYS A 19 5.35 -3.27 10.78
CA LYS A 19 6.36 -3.43 9.74
C LYS A 19 5.97 -4.47 8.68
N PRO A 20 6.41 -4.27 7.43
CA PRO A 20 6.33 -5.29 6.38
C PRO A 20 6.93 -6.63 6.80
N LEU A 21 6.37 -7.71 6.26
CA LEU A 21 6.99 -9.03 6.34
C LEU A 21 8.34 -9.03 5.61
N GLN A 22 9.26 -9.88 6.05
CA GLN A 22 10.54 -10.05 5.36
C GLN A 22 10.31 -10.48 3.91
N GLY A 23 11.04 -9.83 2.99
CA GLY A 23 10.89 -10.08 1.55
C GLY A 23 9.71 -9.35 0.90
N LEU A 24 8.98 -8.53 1.65
CA LEU A 24 7.94 -7.64 1.13
C LEU A 24 8.44 -6.18 1.11
N GLU A 25 8.36 -5.56 -0.06
CA GLU A 25 8.52 -4.12 -0.26
C GLU A 25 7.14 -3.46 -0.27
N LEU A 26 7.05 -2.26 0.31
CA LEU A 26 5.84 -1.43 0.30
C LEU A 26 6.16 -0.06 -0.27
N ARG A 27 5.18 0.50 -0.97
CA ARG A 27 5.12 1.92 -1.27
C ARG A 27 3.69 2.42 -1.12
N VAL A 28 3.54 3.74 -1.06
CA VAL A 28 2.23 4.39 -1.09
C VAL A 28 2.23 5.34 -2.27
N VAL A 29 1.23 5.24 -3.14
CA VAL A 29 1.16 6.01 -4.39
C VAL A 29 -0.05 6.93 -4.43
N ASP A 30 0.09 8.05 -5.15
CA ASP A 30 -1.04 8.91 -5.52
C ASP A 30 -1.83 8.36 -6.72
N GLU A 31 -2.83 9.11 -7.17
CA GLU A 31 -3.72 8.75 -8.28
C GLU A 31 -3.00 8.65 -9.64
N ASP A 32 -1.83 9.29 -9.75
CA ASP A 32 -1.00 9.26 -10.97
C ASP A 32 0.10 8.17 -10.89
N GLY A 33 0.14 7.39 -9.80
CA GLY A 33 1.14 6.34 -9.55
C GLY A 33 2.47 6.87 -9.01
N GLY A 34 2.52 8.13 -8.57
CA GLY A 34 3.69 8.75 -7.95
C GLY A 34 3.87 8.29 -6.50
N GLU A 35 5.07 7.83 -6.16
CA GLU A 35 5.38 7.44 -4.77
C GLU A 35 5.34 8.65 -3.83
N LEU A 36 4.58 8.51 -2.75
CA LEU A 36 4.37 9.54 -1.75
C LEU A 36 5.38 9.44 -0.60
N PRO A 37 5.82 10.58 -0.03
CA PRO A 37 6.68 10.58 1.15
C PRO A 37 5.92 10.09 2.39
N ALA A 38 6.64 9.86 3.49
CA ALA A 38 6.05 9.48 4.77
C ALA A 38 4.86 10.37 5.17
N ARG A 39 3.80 9.71 5.64
CA ARG A 39 2.46 10.26 5.93
C ARG A 39 1.68 10.79 4.73
N GLY A 40 2.17 10.61 3.50
CA GLY A 40 1.36 10.82 2.31
C GLY A 40 0.27 9.74 2.23
N VAL A 41 -0.98 10.18 2.15
CA VAL A 41 -2.15 9.29 2.07
C VAL A 41 -2.41 8.95 0.62
N GLY A 42 -2.42 7.66 0.32
CA GLY A 42 -2.60 7.10 -1.02
C GLY A 42 -2.89 5.60 -0.98
N VAL A 43 -2.78 4.93 -2.13
CA VAL A 43 -2.96 3.48 -2.24
C VAL A 43 -1.69 2.76 -1.78
N ILE A 44 -1.84 1.72 -0.96
CA ILE A 44 -0.72 0.85 -0.57
C ILE A 44 -0.46 -0.13 -1.71
N GLU A 45 0.76 -0.19 -2.19
CA GLU A 45 1.21 -1.21 -3.13
C GLU A 45 2.28 -2.07 -2.50
N VAL A 46 2.25 -3.37 -2.81
CA VAL A 46 3.21 -4.34 -2.27
C VAL A 46 3.89 -5.13 -3.38
N ARG A 47 5.16 -5.47 -3.18
CA ARG A 47 5.93 -6.32 -4.09
C ARG A 47 6.80 -7.28 -3.30
N GLY A 48 6.99 -8.49 -3.80
CA GLY A 48 7.94 -9.44 -3.21
C GLY A 48 7.51 -10.89 -3.40
N GLU A 49 8.34 -11.80 -2.90
CA GLU A 49 8.09 -13.25 -2.93
C GLU A 49 6.71 -13.65 -2.36
N PRO A 50 6.19 -13.02 -1.27
CA PRO A 50 4.89 -13.39 -0.73
C PRO A 50 3.68 -12.98 -1.59
N VAL A 51 3.86 -12.16 -2.63
CA VAL A 51 2.75 -11.58 -3.42
C VAL A 51 2.31 -12.55 -4.52
N THR A 52 1.01 -12.76 -4.65
CA THR A 52 0.46 -13.62 -5.72
C THR A 52 0.83 -13.09 -7.11
N ARG A 53 1.14 -13.98 -8.05
CA ARG A 53 1.36 -13.60 -9.46
C ARG A 53 0.06 -13.23 -10.17
N GLY A 54 -1.08 -13.69 -9.66
CA GLY A 54 -2.35 -13.54 -10.36
C GLY A 54 -3.46 -14.45 -9.84
N TYR A 55 -4.56 -14.42 -10.55
CA TYR A 55 -5.77 -15.16 -10.24
C TYR A 55 -6.14 -16.09 -11.39
N THR A 56 -6.43 -17.35 -11.06
CA THR A 56 -7.02 -18.29 -12.02
C THR A 56 -8.52 -18.07 -12.07
N THR A 57 -9.04 -17.69 -13.23
CA THR A 57 -10.47 -17.44 -13.45
C THR A 57 -11.03 -18.39 -14.51
N VAL A 58 -12.36 -18.42 -14.67
CA VAL A 58 -13.03 -19.17 -15.75
C VAL A 58 -12.62 -18.69 -17.14
N ALA A 59 -12.17 -17.43 -17.27
CA ALA A 59 -11.73 -16.84 -18.52
C ALA A 59 -10.21 -16.96 -18.76
N GLY A 60 -9.47 -17.61 -17.84
CA GLY A 60 -8.02 -17.75 -17.89
C GLY A 60 -7.31 -17.08 -16.72
N PHE A 61 -5.98 -16.99 -16.82
CA PHE A 61 -5.13 -16.38 -15.80
C PHE A 61 -5.10 -14.85 -15.94
N ILE A 62 -5.30 -14.14 -14.84
CA ILE A 62 -5.22 -12.68 -14.77
C ILE A 62 -4.03 -12.31 -13.90
N GLY A 63 -3.06 -11.57 -14.46
CA GLY A 63 -1.92 -11.04 -13.70
C GLY A 63 -2.39 -10.05 -12.65
N ALA A 64 -1.84 -10.17 -11.43
CA ALA A 64 -2.17 -9.26 -10.33
C ALA A 64 -1.16 -8.12 -10.17
N GLN A 65 0.03 -8.27 -10.77
CA GLN A 65 1.15 -7.34 -10.62
C GLN A 65 1.35 -6.54 -11.91
N ASP A 66 1.86 -5.32 -11.78
CA ASP A 66 2.34 -4.52 -12.91
C ASP A 66 3.67 -5.07 -13.47
N ASP A 67 4.18 -4.44 -14.54
CA ASP A 67 5.45 -4.82 -15.17
C ASP A 67 6.69 -4.67 -14.25
N ARG A 68 6.52 -4.01 -13.09
CA ARG A 68 7.55 -3.80 -12.07
C ARG A 68 7.35 -4.70 -10.84
N GLY A 69 6.34 -5.56 -10.84
CA GLY A 69 6.00 -6.50 -9.78
C GLY A 69 5.14 -5.93 -8.66
N TRP A 70 4.62 -4.71 -8.78
CA TRP A 70 3.76 -4.09 -7.77
C TRP A 70 2.33 -4.62 -7.88
N TYR A 71 1.79 -5.04 -6.75
CA TYR A 71 0.39 -5.39 -6.58
C TYR A 71 -0.34 -4.21 -5.93
N ASP A 72 -1.35 -3.70 -6.63
CA ASP A 72 -2.32 -2.73 -6.12
C ASP A 72 -3.29 -3.43 -5.15
N THR A 73 -3.23 -3.09 -3.87
CA THR A 73 -4.11 -3.68 -2.86
C THR A 73 -5.51 -3.08 -2.88
N GLY A 74 -5.68 -1.88 -3.45
CA GLY A 74 -6.88 -1.07 -3.34
C GLY A 74 -7.10 -0.42 -1.96
N ASP A 75 -6.22 -0.68 -0.99
CA ASP A 75 -6.35 -0.16 0.37
C ASP A 75 -5.67 1.21 0.52
N ILE A 76 -6.37 2.15 1.17
CA ILE A 76 -5.84 3.49 1.44
C ILE A 76 -5.10 3.51 2.77
N GLY A 77 -3.86 4.01 2.75
CA GLY A 77 -3.02 4.16 3.94
C GLY A 77 -1.86 5.14 3.74
N TYR A 78 -0.90 5.08 4.65
CA TYR A 78 0.35 5.83 4.57
C TYR A 78 1.46 5.08 5.31
N LEU A 79 2.72 5.35 4.96
CA LEU A 79 3.86 4.90 5.77
C LEU A 79 4.23 5.95 6.82
N THR A 80 4.52 5.52 8.04
CA THR A 80 5.12 6.37 9.07
C THR A 80 6.57 6.69 8.73
N GLU A 81 7.18 7.61 9.49
CA GLU A 81 8.61 7.92 9.36
C GLU A 81 9.52 6.72 9.69
N THR A 82 9.01 5.72 10.41
CA THR A 82 9.72 4.48 10.77
C THR A 82 9.47 3.33 9.80
N GLY A 83 8.67 3.56 8.74
CA GLY A 83 8.31 2.55 7.74
C GLY A 83 7.23 1.58 8.21
N ASP A 84 6.51 1.90 9.28
CA ASP A 84 5.31 1.16 9.67
C ASP A 84 4.12 1.62 8.80
N VAL A 85 3.16 0.74 8.55
CA VAL A 85 1.87 1.10 7.91
C VAL A 85 0.85 1.50 8.97
#